data_AF-A0AAF0XWT8-F1
#
_entry.id   AF-A0AAF0XWT8-F1
#
_cell.length_a   1.000
_cell.length_b   1.000
_cell.length_c   1.000
_cell.angle_alpha   90.00
_cell.angle_beta   90.00
_cell.angle_gamma   90.00
#
_symmetry.space_group_name_H-M   'P 1'
#
loop_
_entity.id
_entity.type
_entity.pdbx_description
1 polymer ?
#
loop_
_entity_poly.entity_id
_entity_poly.type
_entity_poly.pdbx_seq_one_letter_code
_entity_poly.pdbx_strand_id
1 'polypeptide(L)'
;MRLIERLLTVIVLVCVISVLESESASEAYRRDPGHPQWHHGAFHDVKDSVRSDLRRMLHSRAEVPFQVPLEVNIVLIGFNGDGGYRYSIDSQKLEEFLRVGFPTHRPSCLETGELLDIEHHIVYNAFPAGQPELIALEKVLRSAMTTAGTAREIDFGREVSLFEVDATAVEPEFSKLYSYLFDIESGGDPTEEMDRTMPSAIFIVNFDKVRMDPWNKDVDFDSLMYGKINPLTEEEMKKQEGDYIYQYRYNGGGASQIWLGSGR
;
A
#
# COMPACT_ATOMS: atom_id res chain seq x y z
N MET A 1 27.57 -12.35 -52.65
CA MET A 1 27.61 -13.15 -51.40
C MET A 1 27.80 -12.29 -50.15
N ARG A 2 28.92 -11.59 -49.97
CA ARG A 2 29.22 -10.81 -48.75
C ARG A 2 28.22 -9.70 -48.39
N LEU A 3 27.51 -9.12 -49.36
CA LEU A 3 26.53 -8.06 -49.10
C LEU A 3 25.22 -8.61 -48.50
N ILE A 4 24.82 -9.81 -48.93
CA ILE A 4 23.59 -10.47 -48.47
C ILE A 4 23.78 -10.98 -47.04
N GLU A 5 24.96 -11.54 -46.72
CA GLU A 5 25.30 -11.96 -45.35
C GLU A 5 25.29 -10.80 -44.35
N ARG A 6 25.79 -9.62 -44.76
CA ARG A 6 25.77 -8.41 -43.93
C ARG A 6 24.36 -7.87 -43.71
N LEU A 7 23.50 -7.93 -44.73
CA LEU A 7 22.10 -7.51 -44.60
C LEU A 7 21.33 -8.46 -43.66
N LEU A 8 21.59 -9.77 -43.76
CA LEU A 8 20.97 -10.77 -42.90
C LEU A 8 21.38 -10.60 -41.43
N THR A 9 22.66 -10.30 -41.17
CA THR A 9 23.14 -10.06 -39.79
C THR A 9 22.55 -8.80 -39.18
N VAL A 10 22.38 -7.73 -39.95
CA VAL A 10 21.71 -6.51 -39.47
C VAL A 10 20.24 -6.78 -39.15
N ILE A 11 19.54 -7.52 -40.00
CA ILE A 11 18.13 -7.88 -39.76
C ILE A 11 17.98 -8.74 -38.50
N VAL A 12 18.84 -9.74 -38.33
CA VAL A 12 18.84 -10.59 -37.12
C VAL A 12 19.15 -9.77 -35.87
N LEU A 13 20.13 -8.86 -35.93
CA LEU A 13 20.48 -8.00 -34.81
C LEU A 13 19.31 -7.07 -34.44
N VAL A 14 18.65 -6.45 -35.43
CA VAL A 14 17.47 -5.62 -35.21
C VAL A 14 16.34 -6.43 -34.59
N CYS A 15 16.03 -7.62 -35.12
CA CYS A 15 15.00 -8.48 -34.54
C CYS A 15 15.33 -8.91 -33.10
N VAL A 16 16.59 -9.21 -32.78
CA VAL A 16 17.00 -9.55 -31.41
C VAL A 16 16.83 -8.35 -30.47
N ILE A 17 17.18 -7.14 -30.91
CA ILE A 17 16.97 -5.91 -30.13
C ILE A 17 15.47 -5.65 -29.92
N SER A 18 14.64 -5.83 -30.96
CA SER A 18 13.18 -5.66 -30.86
C SER A 18 12.53 -6.67 -29.93
N VAL A 19 13.01 -7.93 -29.91
CA VAL A 19 12.50 -8.97 -29.01
C VAL A 19 12.94 -8.72 -27.56
N LEU A 20 14.17 -8.23 -27.34
CA LEU A 20 14.64 -7.84 -26.00
C LEU A 20 13.86 -6.63 -25.44
N GLU A 21 13.48 -5.65 -26.28
CA GLU A 21 12.58 -4.56 -25.87
C GLU A 21 11.14 -5.05 -25.64
N SER A 22 10.67 -6.05 -26.39
CA SER A 22 9.31 -6.59 -26.30
C SER A 22 9.08 -7.53 -25.11
N GLU A 23 10.11 -8.20 -24.58
CA GLU A 23 10.02 -9.01 -23.34
C GLU A 23 10.15 -8.16 -22.06
N SER A 24 10.47 -6.88 -22.19
CA SER A 24 10.38 -5.89 -21.11
C SER A 24 8.93 -5.39 -20.98
N ALA A 25 7.97 -6.28 -20.77
CA ALA A 25 6.64 -5.87 -20.37
C ALA A 25 6.73 -5.07 -19.06
N SER A 26 6.17 -3.87 -19.08
CA SER A 26 6.22 -2.86 -18.03
C SER A 26 5.20 -3.22 -16.94
N GLU A 27 5.55 -4.17 -16.07
CA GLU A 27 4.67 -4.67 -15.01
C GLU A 27 4.99 -4.05 -13.64
N ALA A 28 3.95 -3.54 -12.97
CA ALA A 28 4.03 -3.20 -11.55
C ALA A 28 4.38 -4.46 -10.73
N TYR A 29 5.06 -4.28 -9.59
CA TYR A 29 5.48 -5.37 -8.69
C TYR A 29 6.59 -6.28 -9.24
N ARG A 30 7.36 -5.80 -10.23
CA ARG A 30 8.52 -6.52 -10.74
C ARG A 30 9.68 -6.47 -9.75
N ARG A 31 10.16 -7.64 -9.33
CA ARG A 31 11.36 -7.77 -8.50
C ARG A 31 12.60 -7.83 -9.38
N ASP A 32 13.29 -6.70 -9.50
CA ASP A 32 14.60 -6.68 -10.14
C ASP A 32 15.70 -7.24 -9.20
N PRO A 33 16.80 -7.80 -9.75
CA PRO A 33 17.90 -8.31 -8.94
C PRO A 33 18.45 -7.23 -8.00
N GLY A 34 18.37 -7.47 -6.69
CA GLY A 34 18.77 -6.50 -5.66
C GLY A 34 17.61 -5.76 -4.98
N HIS A 35 16.35 -6.13 -5.28
CA HIS A 35 15.20 -5.62 -4.53
C HIS A 35 15.42 -5.88 -3.02
N PRO A 36 15.28 -4.86 -2.15
CA PRO A 36 15.42 -5.05 -0.72
C PRO A 36 14.46 -6.14 -0.25
N GLN A 37 15.00 -7.16 0.40
CA GLN A 37 14.18 -8.14 1.10
C GLN A 37 13.71 -7.51 2.40
N TRP A 38 12.41 -7.61 2.68
CA TRP A 38 11.92 -7.22 3.98
C TRP A 38 12.51 -8.16 5.04
N HIS A 39 13.12 -7.57 6.06
CA HIS A 39 13.75 -8.30 7.14
C HIS A 39 13.00 -8.00 8.43
N HIS A 40 12.51 -9.06 9.09
CA HIS A 40 12.00 -9.06 10.46
C HIS A 40 13.12 -8.71 11.46
N GLY A 41 13.69 -7.51 11.41
CA GLY A 41 14.79 -7.12 12.29
C GLY A 41 14.41 -7.21 13.77
N ALA A 42 13.13 -6.98 14.10
CA ALA A 42 12.65 -7.00 15.48
C ALA A 42 12.21 -8.40 15.96
N PHE A 43 11.69 -9.30 15.12
CA PHE A 43 11.00 -10.50 15.62
C PHE A 43 11.86 -11.73 15.89
N HIS A 44 13.03 -11.87 15.25
CA HIS A 44 13.88 -13.04 15.50
C HIS A 44 14.42 -13.08 16.94
N ASP A 45 14.71 -11.93 17.54
CA ASP A 45 15.18 -11.84 18.93
C ASP A 45 14.02 -11.88 19.97
N VAL A 46 12.78 -11.65 19.52
CA VAL A 46 11.59 -11.54 20.37
C VAL A 46 11.00 -12.89 20.75
N LYS A 47 11.04 -13.88 19.84
CA LYS A 47 10.43 -15.19 20.10
C LYS A 47 11.00 -15.87 21.34
N ASP A 48 12.32 -15.78 21.53
CA ASP A 48 13.00 -16.36 22.68
C ASP A 48 12.83 -15.52 23.95
N SER A 49 12.82 -14.19 23.81
CA SER A 49 12.57 -13.25 24.91
C SER A 49 11.16 -13.40 25.49
N VAL A 50 10.12 -13.34 24.64
CA VAL A 50 8.71 -13.51 25.03
C VAL A 50 8.46 -14.87 25.66
N ARG A 51 9.06 -15.94 25.13
CA ARG A 51 8.94 -17.28 25.70
C ARG A 51 9.57 -17.37 27.10
N SER A 52 10.70 -16.69 27.32
CA SER A 52 11.35 -16.64 28.62
C SER A 52 10.55 -15.80 29.63
N ASP A 53 9.95 -14.70 29.18
CA ASP A 53 9.15 -13.79 30.01
C ASP A 53 7.79 -14.38 30.39
N LEU A 54 7.10 -15.05 29.45
CA LEU A 54 5.89 -15.83 29.76
C LEU A 54 6.18 -16.94 30.77
N ARG A 55 7.30 -17.65 30.61
CA ARG A 55 7.70 -18.69 31.56
C ARG A 55 8.03 -18.11 32.94
N ARG A 56 8.63 -16.92 32.99
CA ARG A 56 8.88 -16.19 34.24
C ARG A 56 7.57 -15.75 34.90
N MET A 57 6.60 -15.25 34.14
CA MET A 57 5.28 -14.80 34.64
C MET A 57 4.41 -15.95 35.14
N LEU A 58 4.39 -17.11 34.46
CA LEU A 58 3.68 -18.30 34.94
C LEU A 58 4.26 -18.86 36.25
N HIS A 59 5.52 -18.55 36.56
CA HIS A 59 6.23 -19.07 37.72
C HIS A 59 6.56 -18.02 38.79
N SER A 60 6.20 -16.75 38.60
CA SER A 60 6.40 -15.68 39.57
C SER A 60 5.15 -14.79 39.66
N ARG A 61 4.86 -14.28 40.86
CA ARG A 61 3.84 -13.23 41.06
C ARG A 61 4.34 -11.87 40.49
N ALA A 62 4.80 -11.85 39.24
CA ALA A 62 5.48 -10.70 38.64
C ALA A 62 4.52 -9.74 37.92
N GLU A 63 4.98 -8.49 37.84
CA GLU A 63 4.29 -7.25 37.50
C GLU A 63 3.53 -7.29 36.16
N VAL A 64 2.27 -6.87 36.22
CA VAL A 64 1.37 -6.60 35.10
C VAL A 64 1.47 -5.10 34.76
N PRO A 65 1.43 -4.69 33.47
CA PRO A 65 1.22 -5.51 32.27
C PRO A 65 2.50 -6.10 31.68
N PHE A 66 2.39 -7.25 31.02
CA PHE A 66 3.54 -7.84 30.31
C PHE A 66 3.72 -7.19 28.93
N GLN A 67 4.97 -6.94 28.57
CA GLN A 67 5.30 -6.22 27.34
C GLN A 67 5.53 -7.18 26.16
N VAL A 68 4.83 -6.94 25.06
CA VAL A 68 4.99 -7.67 23.80
C VAL A 68 5.37 -6.68 22.71
N PRO A 69 6.51 -6.84 22.03
CA PRO A 69 6.82 -5.97 20.91
C PRO A 69 5.90 -6.27 19.72
N LEU A 70 5.39 -5.22 19.11
CA LEU A 70 4.52 -5.26 17.93
C LEU A 70 5.14 -4.40 16.84
N GLU A 71 5.50 -5.01 15.72
CA GLU A 71 5.95 -4.25 14.54
C GLU A 71 4.75 -3.81 13.71
N VAL A 72 4.72 -2.53 13.34
CA VAL A 72 3.70 -1.94 12.48
C VAL A 72 4.36 -1.29 11.28
N ASN A 73 4.11 -1.84 10.10
CA ASN A 73 4.64 -1.32 8.84
C ASN A 73 3.66 -0.30 8.25
N ILE A 74 4.15 0.89 7.91
CA ILE A 74 3.37 1.99 7.34
C ILE A 74 3.86 2.22 5.93
N VAL A 75 3.01 1.87 4.97
CA VAL A 75 3.32 1.97 3.55
C VAL A 75 2.68 3.24 3.01
N LEU A 76 3.53 4.19 2.60
CA LEU A 76 3.10 5.47 2.06
C LEU A 76 2.99 5.40 0.53
N ILE A 77 1.77 5.48 0.00
CA ILE A 77 1.50 5.38 -1.44
C ILE A 77 1.08 6.75 -1.96
N GLY A 78 1.78 7.30 -2.96
CA GLY A 78 1.47 8.63 -3.50
C GLY A 78 2.04 9.79 -2.70
N PHE A 79 3.04 9.54 -1.86
CA PHE A 79 3.73 10.54 -1.03
C PHE A 79 5.19 10.76 -1.46
N ASN A 80 5.52 10.45 -2.73
CA ASN A 80 6.83 10.75 -3.32
C ASN A 80 6.76 11.93 -4.31
N GLY A 81 5.72 12.77 -4.21
CA GLY A 81 5.45 13.81 -5.20
C GLY A 81 4.83 13.29 -6.49
N ASP A 82 4.34 12.05 -6.48
CA ASP A 82 3.72 11.34 -7.59
C ASP A 82 2.18 11.28 -7.46
N GLY A 83 1.66 11.23 -6.23
CA GLY A 83 0.24 11.19 -5.90
C GLY A 83 -0.48 12.55 -5.93
N GLY A 84 -1.66 12.61 -5.31
CA GLY A 84 -2.52 13.79 -5.24
C GLY A 84 -1.78 15.03 -4.70
N TYR A 85 -2.04 16.20 -5.29
CA TYR A 85 -1.38 17.47 -4.97
C TYR A 85 0.17 17.45 -5.02
N ARG A 86 0.78 16.35 -5.50
CA ARG A 86 2.23 16.11 -5.47
C ARG A 86 2.82 16.26 -4.07
N TYR A 87 2.07 15.87 -3.04
CA TYR A 87 2.60 15.89 -1.68
C TYR A 87 3.73 14.87 -1.50
N SER A 88 4.67 15.24 -0.63
CA SER A 88 5.73 14.35 -0.18
C SER A 88 5.77 14.27 1.34
N ILE A 89 6.04 13.08 1.85
CA ILE A 89 6.23 12.83 3.28
C ILE A 89 7.61 12.22 3.49
N ASP A 90 8.34 12.80 4.44
CA ASP A 90 9.60 12.24 4.94
C ASP A 90 9.27 11.06 5.87
N SER A 91 9.48 9.84 5.37
CA SER A 91 9.08 8.63 6.08
C SER A 91 9.82 8.44 7.41
N GLN A 92 11.08 8.89 7.49
CA GLN A 92 11.88 8.80 8.72
C GLN A 92 11.34 9.73 9.81
N LYS A 93 10.92 10.95 9.44
CA LYS A 93 10.27 11.87 10.40
C LYS A 93 8.92 11.35 10.85
N LEU A 94 8.14 10.71 9.96
CA LEU A 94 6.88 10.09 10.34
C LEU A 94 7.11 8.94 11.31
N GLU A 95 8.09 8.06 11.04
CA GLU A 95 8.48 6.98 11.93
C GLU A 95 8.87 7.51 13.32
N GLU A 96 9.73 8.54 13.38
CA GLU A 96 10.13 9.17 14.63
C GLU A 96 8.94 9.77 15.39
N PHE A 97 8.06 10.48 14.67
CA PHE A 97 6.85 11.06 15.26
C PHE A 97 5.96 9.98 15.89
N LEU A 98 5.74 8.87 15.20
CA LEU A 98 4.91 7.77 15.71
C LEU A 98 5.57 7.05 16.88
N ARG A 99 6.89 6.81 16.81
CA ARG A 99 7.66 6.22 17.90
C ARG A 99 7.61 7.07 19.17
N VAL A 100 7.66 8.39 19.06
CA VAL A 100 7.59 9.30 20.22
C VAL A 100 6.15 9.50 20.71
N GLY A 101 5.20 9.61 19.78
CA GLY A 101 3.80 9.90 20.11
C GLY A 101 3.00 8.69 20.61
N PHE A 102 3.29 7.50 20.07
CA PHE A 102 2.53 6.27 20.31
C PHE A 102 3.45 5.06 20.58
N PRO A 103 4.35 5.15 21.57
CA PRO A 103 5.34 4.09 21.81
C PRO A 103 4.72 2.77 22.30
N THR A 104 3.56 2.84 22.96
CA THR A 104 2.89 1.65 23.48
C THR A 104 1.38 1.67 23.22
N HIS A 105 0.78 0.48 23.18
CA HIS A 105 -0.67 0.33 23.13
C HIS A 105 -1.14 -0.80 24.04
N ARG A 106 -2.04 -0.45 24.96
CA ARG A 106 -2.68 -1.40 25.87
C ARG A 106 -4.13 -1.64 25.43
N PRO A 107 -4.45 -2.81 24.85
CA PRO A 107 -5.81 -3.12 24.43
C PRO A 107 -6.74 -3.25 25.63
N SER A 108 -8.04 -3.00 25.40
CA SER A 108 -9.10 -3.21 26.38
C SER A 108 -10.02 -4.36 25.99
N CYS A 109 -10.64 -4.98 26.99
CA CYS A 109 -11.69 -5.95 26.80
C CYS A 109 -12.93 -5.27 26.20
N LEU A 110 -13.49 -5.84 25.14
CA LEU A 110 -14.67 -5.28 24.47
C LEU A 110 -15.91 -5.27 25.37
N GLU A 111 -16.08 -6.31 26.20
CA GLU A 111 -17.26 -6.47 27.06
C GLU A 111 -17.20 -5.59 28.32
N THR A 112 -16.02 -5.50 28.95
CA THR A 112 -15.87 -4.83 30.25
C THR A 112 -15.24 -3.45 30.15
N GLY A 113 -14.55 -3.14 29.04
CA GLY A 113 -13.76 -1.92 28.86
C GLY A 113 -12.46 -1.90 29.67
N GLU A 114 -12.19 -2.93 30.48
CA GLU A 114 -10.99 -3.00 31.32
C GLU A 114 -9.75 -3.30 30.48
N LEU A 115 -8.63 -2.70 30.84
CA LEU A 115 -7.36 -2.89 30.14
C LEU A 115 -6.82 -4.30 30.36
N LEU A 116 -6.43 -4.96 29.29
CA LEU A 116 -5.86 -6.31 29.35
C LEU A 116 -4.50 -6.30 30.03
N ASP A 117 -4.06 -7.42 30.58
CA ASP A 117 -2.75 -7.55 31.24
C ASP A 117 -1.56 -7.61 30.26
N ILE A 118 -1.76 -7.12 29.05
CA ILE A 118 -0.81 -7.08 27.92
C ILE A 118 -0.58 -5.63 27.54
N GLU A 119 0.66 -5.24 27.34
CA GLU A 119 1.02 -3.95 26.75
C GLU A 119 1.88 -4.19 25.52
N HIS A 120 1.52 -3.60 24.38
CA HIS A 120 2.33 -3.69 23.17
C HIS A 120 3.35 -2.57 23.18
N HIS A 121 4.63 -2.89 22.98
CA HIS A 121 5.66 -1.92 22.65
C HIS A 121 5.78 -1.83 21.13
N ILE A 122 5.35 -0.72 20.54
CA ILE A 122 5.18 -0.62 19.10
C ILE A 122 6.49 -0.18 18.43
N VAL A 123 6.94 -0.96 17.46
CA VAL A 123 8.05 -0.63 16.57
C VAL A 123 7.47 -0.27 15.22
N TYR A 124 7.55 1.02 14.86
CA TYR A 124 7.08 1.50 13.57
C TYR A 124 8.17 1.37 12.52
N ASN A 125 7.79 0.93 11.32
CA ASN A 125 8.59 1.01 10.11
C ASN A 125 7.80 1.81 9.09
N ALA A 126 8.29 2.97 8.64
CA ALA A 126 7.59 3.77 7.64
C ALA A 126 8.41 3.88 6.36
N PHE A 127 7.83 3.49 5.23
CA PHE A 127 8.50 3.54 3.94
C PHE A 127 7.53 3.83 2.79
N PRO A 128 7.99 4.49 1.73
CA PRO A 128 7.16 4.76 0.57
C PRO A 128 7.08 3.58 -0.40
N ALA A 129 5.93 3.42 -1.04
CA ALA A 129 5.80 2.61 -2.25
C ALA A 129 6.25 3.40 -3.48
N GLY A 130 6.63 2.69 -4.55
CA GLY A 130 7.05 3.31 -5.79
C GLY A 130 5.88 3.82 -6.64
N GLN A 131 6.24 4.59 -7.66
CA GLN A 131 5.30 5.12 -8.65
C GLN A 131 4.58 4.02 -9.44
N PRO A 132 5.22 2.91 -9.88
CA PRO A 132 4.50 1.83 -10.55
C PRO A 132 3.38 1.24 -9.71
N GLU A 133 3.62 1.04 -8.41
CA GLU A 133 2.64 0.52 -7.46
C GLU A 133 1.47 1.49 -7.26
N LEU A 134 1.74 2.80 -7.16
CA LEU A 134 0.72 3.84 -7.12
C LEU A 134 -0.15 3.81 -8.38
N ILE A 135 0.47 3.81 -9.56
CA ILE A 135 -0.22 3.89 -10.84
C ILE A 135 -1.07 2.63 -11.09
N ALA A 136 -0.60 1.46 -10.70
CA ALA A 136 -1.39 0.22 -10.74
C ALA A 136 -2.64 0.31 -9.85
N LEU A 137 -2.49 0.79 -8.62
CA LEU A 137 -3.62 0.98 -7.70
C LEU A 137 -4.63 2.03 -8.22
N GLU A 138 -4.16 3.17 -8.72
CA GLU A 138 -5.03 4.20 -9.30
C GLU A 138 -5.82 3.67 -10.51
N LYS A 139 -5.17 2.85 -11.37
CA LYS A 139 -5.80 2.20 -12.52
C LYS A 139 -6.94 1.26 -12.09
N VAL A 140 -6.69 0.43 -11.08
CA VAL A 140 -7.71 -0.49 -10.54
C VAL A 140 -8.82 0.28 -9.85
N LEU A 141 -8.49 1.27 -9.01
CA LEU A 141 -9.47 2.07 -8.29
C LEU A 141 -10.42 2.79 -9.25
N ARG A 142 -9.87 3.45 -10.28
CA ARG A 142 -10.64 4.10 -11.33
C ARG A 142 -11.61 3.12 -12.01
N SER A 143 -11.16 1.90 -12.31
CA SER A 143 -12.01 0.89 -12.96
C SER A 143 -13.12 0.36 -12.04
N ALA A 144 -12.92 0.42 -10.73
CA ALA A 144 -13.88 -0.04 -9.72
C ALA A 144 -14.88 1.05 -9.29
N MET A 145 -14.67 2.31 -9.67
CA MET A 145 -15.59 3.40 -9.34
C MET A 145 -16.93 3.27 -10.08
N THR A 146 -18.00 3.21 -9.31
CA THR A 146 -19.38 3.15 -9.80
C THR A 146 -20.14 4.41 -9.44
N THR A 147 -20.96 4.94 -10.35
CA THR A 147 -21.71 6.17 -10.10
C THR A 147 -22.82 5.93 -9.08
N ALA A 148 -22.83 6.68 -7.98
CA ALA A 148 -23.77 6.54 -6.87
C ALA A 148 -24.63 7.80 -6.62
N GLY A 149 -24.69 8.71 -7.60
CA GLY A 149 -25.50 9.93 -7.56
C GLY A 149 -24.66 11.18 -7.30
N THR A 150 -25.14 12.05 -6.42
CA THR A 150 -24.44 13.28 -6.01
C THR A 150 -24.20 13.29 -4.51
N ALA A 151 -23.11 13.92 -4.10
CA ALA A 151 -22.77 14.18 -2.70
C ALA A 151 -22.49 15.67 -2.51
N ARG A 152 -22.65 16.13 -1.28
CA ARG A 152 -22.40 17.52 -0.91
C ARG A 152 -21.00 17.65 -0.34
N GLU A 153 -20.20 18.56 -0.89
CA GLU A 153 -18.88 18.87 -0.35
C GLU A 153 -18.98 19.44 1.07
N ILE A 154 -17.99 19.10 1.91
CA ILE A 154 -17.94 19.51 3.31
C ILE A 154 -17.70 21.03 3.45
N ASP A 155 -16.83 21.60 2.61
CA ASP A 155 -16.36 22.97 2.78
C ASP A 155 -17.30 24.02 2.18
N PHE A 156 -17.69 23.85 0.92
CA PHE A 156 -18.48 24.85 0.17
C PHE A 156 -19.93 24.45 -0.04
N GLY A 157 -20.30 23.22 0.37
CA GLY A 157 -21.66 22.72 0.26
C GLY A 157 -22.16 22.58 -1.19
N ARG A 158 -21.27 22.56 -2.18
CA ARG A 158 -21.57 22.32 -3.59
C ARG A 158 -21.95 20.85 -3.78
N GLU A 159 -22.93 20.59 -4.64
CA GLU A 159 -23.23 19.23 -5.08
C GLU A 159 -22.25 18.82 -6.17
N VAL A 160 -21.59 17.69 -5.94
CA VAL A 160 -20.63 17.05 -6.84
C VAL A 160 -21.02 15.61 -7.08
N SER A 161 -20.46 15.01 -8.12
CA SER A 161 -20.69 13.60 -8.41
C SER A 161 -20.17 12.70 -7.29
N LEU A 162 -20.93 11.67 -6.95
CA LEU A 162 -20.53 10.65 -5.99
C LEU A 162 -20.22 9.35 -6.70
N PHE A 163 -19.06 8.80 -6.40
CA PHE A 163 -18.66 7.45 -6.78
C PHE A 163 -18.54 6.55 -5.56
N GLU A 164 -18.91 5.29 -5.74
CA GLU A 164 -18.69 4.24 -4.77
C GLU A 164 -17.73 3.20 -5.33
N VAL A 165 -16.80 2.79 -4.47
CA VAL A 165 -15.83 1.74 -4.76
C VAL A 165 -16.12 0.58 -3.81
N ASP A 166 -16.42 -0.59 -4.36
CA ASP A 166 -16.41 -1.82 -3.57
C ASP A 166 -14.96 -2.16 -3.21
N ALA A 167 -14.63 -2.07 -1.92
CA ALA A 167 -13.28 -2.33 -1.44
C ALA A 167 -12.81 -3.76 -1.77
N THR A 168 -13.72 -4.74 -1.87
CA THR A 168 -13.38 -6.12 -2.28
C THR A 168 -12.90 -6.21 -3.72
N ALA A 169 -13.27 -5.25 -4.59
CA ALA A 169 -12.83 -5.22 -5.97
C ALA A 169 -11.38 -4.73 -6.14
N VAL A 170 -10.89 -3.90 -5.20
CA VAL A 170 -9.54 -3.32 -5.25
C VAL A 170 -8.56 -4.04 -4.32
N GLU A 171 -9.07 -4.74 -3.32
CA GLU A 171 -8.29 -5.51 -2.34
C GLU A 171 -7.29 -6.50 -2.97
N PRO A 172 -7.59 -7.21 -4.08
CA PRO A 172 -6.59 -8.07 -4.72
C PRO A 172 -5.32 -7.32 -5.14
N GLU A 173 -5.44 -6.05 -5.56
CA GLU A 173 -4.29 -5.24 -5.97
C GLU A 173 -3.46 -4.80 -4.76
N PHE A 174 -4.11 -4.42 -3.65
CA PHE A 174 -3.42 -4.20 -2.37
C PHE A 174 -2.76 -5.47 -1.84
N SER A 175 -3.35 -6.64 -2.08
CA SER A 175 -2.76 -7.93 -1.71
C SER A 175 -1.51 -8.25 -2.54
N LYS A 176 -1.49 -7.92 -3.83
CA LYS A 176 -0.27 -8.00 -4.66
C LYS A 176 0.82 -7.08 -4.14
N LEU A 177 0.50 -5.82 -3.85
CA LEU A 177 1.45 -4.88 -3.26
C LEU A 177 2.02 -5.40 -1.95
N TYR A 178 1.15 -5.88 -1.06
CA TYR A 178 1.57 -6.47 0.21
C TYR A 178 2.52 -7.65 0.01
N SER A 179 2.15 -8.61 -0.84
CA SER A 179 2.96 -9.79 -1.15
C SER A 179 4.31 -9.42 -1.79
N TYR A 180 4.31 -8.39 -2.64
CA TYR A 180 5.51 -7.84 -3.25
C TYR A 180 6.46 -7.23 -2.20
N LEU A 181 5.94 -6.39 -1.30
CA LEU A 181 6.73 -5.69 -0.28
C LEU A 181 7.31 -6.63 0.78
N PHE A 182 6.54 -7.62 1.22
CA PHE A 182 6.90 -8.46 2.36
C PHE A 182 7.44 -9.84 1.99
N ASP A 183 7.62 -10.11 0.70
CA ASP A 183 8.09 -11.41 0.19
C ASP A 183 7.26 -12.61 0.64
N ILE A 184 5.92 -12.48 0.54
CA ILE A 184 4.98 -13.52 0.93
C ILE A 184 4.44 -14.19 -0.34
N GLU A 185 4.70 -15.48 -0.51
CA GLU A 185 4.14 -16.26 -1.61
C GLU A 185 2.61 -16.39 -1.45
N SER A 186 1.84 -15.88 -2.41
CA SER A 186 0.37 -15.91 -2.40
C SER A 186 -0.25 -17.30 -2.70
N GLY A 187 0.39 -18.39 -2.29
CA GLY A 187 0.03 -19.76 -2.71
C GLY A 187 0.13 -20.85 -1.64
N GLY A 188 0.20 -20.50 -0.36
CA GLY A 188 0.23 -21.45 0.75
C GLY A 188 -1.14 -22.10 1.04
N ASP A 189 -1.12 -23.31 1.61
CA ASP A 189 -2.32 -23.99 2.11
C ASP A 189 -3.01 -23.12 3.19
N PRO A 190 -4.32 -22.81 3.10
CA PRO A 190 -5.02 -21.92 4.05
C PRO A 190 -4.93 -22.35 5.52
N THR A 191 -4.66 -23.63 5.79
CA THR A 191 -4.42 -24.14 7.14
C THR A 191 -3.04 -23.79 7.71
N GLU A 192 -2.04 -23.49 6.87
CA GLU A 192 -0.73 -22.97 7.32
C GLU A 192 -0.71 -21.44 7.47
N GLU A 193 -1.63 -20.72 6.82
CA GLU A 193 -1.70 -19.24 6.89
C GLU A 193 -2.10 -18.74 8.30
N MET A 194 -2.97 -19.45 9.01
CA MET A 194 -3.44 -19.02 10.35
C MET A 194 -2.35 -19.05 11.44
N ASP A 195 -1.32 -19.88 11.27
CA ASP A 195 -0.19 -20.01 12.22
C ASP A 195 1.07 -19.24 11.77
N ARG A 196 1.08 -18.67 10.55
CA ARG A 196 2.18 -17.85 10.06
C ARG A 196 2.04 -16.42 10.59
N THR A 197 3.09 -15.91 11.22
CA THR A 197 3.18 -14.51 11.62
C THR A 197 3.27 -13.63 10.37
N MET A 198 2.14 -13.04 9.98
CA MET A 198 2.07 -12.10 8.87
C MET A 198 2.45 -10.67 9.34
N PRO A 199 3.18 -9.90 8.53
CA PRO A 199 3.52 -8.51 8.85
C PRO A 199 2.27 -7.64 8.97
N SER A 200 2.09 -6.96 10.10
CA SER A 200 1.04 -5.94 10.23
C SER A 200 1.39 -4.73 9.38
N ALA A 201 0.52 -4.37 8.44
CA ALA A 201 0.73 -3.26 7.52
C ALA A 201 -0.48 -2.31 7.46
N ILE A 202 -0.20 -1.01 7.47
CA ILE A 202 -1.16 0.07 7.26
C ILE A 202 -0.78 0.78 5.96
N PHE A 203 -1.66 0.73 4.97
CA PHE A 203 -1.50 1.49 3.73
C PHE A 203 -2.11 2.88 3.90
N ILE A 204 -1.29 3.92 3.73
CA ILE A 204 -1.76 5.30 3.67
C ILE A 204 -1.63 5.74 2.21
N VAL A 205 -2.76 6.10 1.61
CA VAL A 205 -2.84 6.41 0.18
C VAL A 205 -3.13 7.89 -0.05
N ASN A 206 -2.46 8.47 -1.03
CA ASN A 206 -2.71 9.82 -1.54
C ASN A 206 -2.81 9.77 -3.07
N PHE A 207 -3.95 9.32 -3.55
CA PHE A 207 -4.19 9.17 -4.99
C PHE A 207 -4.50 10.52 -5.67
N ASP A 208 -4.13 10.66 -6.95
CA ASP A 208 -4.48 11.81 -7.78
C ASP A 208 -5.90 11.64 -8.34
N LYS A 209 -6.86 12.42 -7.81
CA LYS A 209 -8.28 12.35 -8.22
C LYS A 209 -8.48 12.69 -9.70
N VAL A 210 -7.65 13.56 -10.28
CA VAL A 210 -7.77 13.94 -11.70
C VAL A 210 -7.34 12.80 -12.62
N ARG A 211 -6.32 12.02 -12.22
CA ARG A 211 -5.92 10.80 -12.93
C ARG A 211 -6.95 9.68 -12.78
N MET A 212 -7.51 9.55 -11.58
CA MET A 212 -8.50 8.53 -11.28
C MET A 212 -9.91 8.86 -11.77
N ASP A 213 -10.17 10.08 -12.23
CA ASP A 213 -11.48 10.49 -12.72
C ASP A 213 -11.98 9.49 -13.79
N PRO A 214 -13.09 8.77 -13.54
CA PRO A 214 -13.63 7.81 -14.49
C PRO A 214 -13.98 8.42 -15.84
N TRP A 215 -14.34 9.71 -15.87
CA TRP A 215 -14.69 10.43 -17.10
C TRP A 215 -13.48 10.92 -17.91
N ASN A 216 -12.31 11.01 -17.28
CA ASN A 216 -11.09 11.49 -17.93
C ASN A 216 -10.42 10.39 -18.78
N LYS A 217 -10.80 10.26 -20.05
CA LYS A 217 -10.31 9.20 -20.95
C LYS A 217 -8.89 9.43 -21.49
N ASP A 218 -8.29 10.58 -21.21
CA ASP A 218 -7.01 10.98 -21.81
C ASP A 218 -5.79 10.52 -20.99
N VAL A 219 -6.02 9.87 -19.84
CA VAL A 219 -4.95 9.37 -18.97
C VAL A 219 -4.42 8.03 -19.47
N ASP A 220 -3.17 8.03 -19.91
CA ASP A 220 -2.41 6.84 -20.24
C ASP A 220 -1.60 6.37 -19.02
N PHE A 221 -2.17 5.45 -18.23
CA PHE A 221 -1.52 4.88 -17.04
C PHE A 221 -0.23 4.13 -17.38
N ASP A 222 -0.15 3.47 -18.53
CA ASP A 222 0.99 2.62 -18.86
C ASP A 222 2.22 3.51 -19.15
N SER A 223 2.01 4.67 -19.80
CA SER A 223 3.06 5.70 -19.95
C SER A 223 3.51 6.30 -18.62
N LEU A 224 2.59 6.41 -17.65
CA LEU A 224 2.85 7.02 -16.34
C LEU A 224 3.53 6.06 -15.36
N MET A 225 3.50 4.74 -15.57
CA MET A 225 4.16 3.80 -14.64
C MET A 225 5.65 4.10 -14.46
N TYR A 226 6.35 4.39 -15.56
CA TYR A 226 7.79 4.67 -15.59
C TYR A 226 8.13 6.06 -16.14
N GLY A 227 7.12 6.80 -16.60
CA GLY A 227 7.27 8.18 -17.04
C GLY A 227 7.53 9.14 -15.88
N LYS A 228 8.13 10.29 -16.16
CA LYS A 228 8.29 11.33 -15.15
C LYS A 228 6.95 12.03 -14.90
N ILE A 229 6.47 11.99 -13.66
CA ILE A 229 5.33 12.82 -13.25
C ILE A 229 5.81 14.26 -13.04
N ASN A 230 5.16 15.20 -13.74
CA ASN A 230 5.52 16.61 -13.66
C ASN A 230 4.91 17.26 -12.41
N PRO A 231 5.59 18.30 -11.87
CA PRO A 231 5.00 19.20 -10.89
C PRO A 231 3.72 19.84 -11.43
N LEU A 232 2.78 20.15 -10.52
CA LEU A 232 1.55 20.83 -10.88
C LEU A 232 1.76 22.34 -10.95
N THR A 233 1.16 22.97 -11.95
CA THR A 233 0.97 24.43 -12.00
C THR A 233 -0.12 24.86 -11.01
N GLU A 234 -0.19 26.16 -10.68
CA GLU A 234 -1.23 26.69 -9.78
C GLU A 234 -2.66 26.40 -10.26
N GLU A 235 -2.89 26.45 -11.57
CA GLU A 235 -4.22 26.17 -12.12
C GLU A 235 -4.57 24.68 -12.12
N GLU A 236 -3.57 23.80 -12.21
CA GLU A 236 -3.77 22.36 -12.05
C GLU A 236 -3.99 21.99 -10.58
N MET A 237 -3.28 22.65 -9.65
CA MET A 237 -3.49 22.46 -8.20
C MET A 237 -4.93 22.77 -7.79
N LYS A 238 -5.54 23.85 -8.32
CA LYS A 238 -6.96 24.17 -8.05
C LYS A 238 -7.95 23.11 -8.55
N LYS A 239 -7.54 22.30 -9.53
CA LYS A 239 -8.39 21.26 -10.14
C LYS A 239 -8.18 19.88 -9.52
N GLN A 240 -7.24 19.74 -8.58
CA GLN A 240 -6.89 18.44 -8.01
C GLN A 240 -8.05 17.76 -7.24
N GLU A 241 -9.08 18.51 -6.84
CA GLU A 241 -10.28 17.90 -6.26
C GLU A 241 -11.14 17.13 -7.29
N GLY A 242 -10.94 17.30 -8.60
CA GLY A 242 -11.61 16.54 -9.63
C GLY A 242 -13.13 16.75 -9.75
N ASP A 243 -13.74 17.63 -8.96
CA ASP A 243 -15.20 17.88 -8.92
C ASP A 243 -16.04 16.60 -8.63
N TYR A 244 -15.51 15.64 -7.88
CA TYR A 244 -16.23 14.45 -7.40
C TYR A 244 -15.77 13.99 -6.02
N ILE A 245 -16.60 13.19 -5.36
CA ILE A 245 -16.27 12.46 -4.13
C ILE A 245 -16.32 10.97 -4.45
N TYR A 246 -15.39 10.19 -3.89
CA TYR A 246 -15.49 8.74 -3.89
C TYR A 246 -15.39 8.20 -2.46
N GLN A 247 -16.07 7.09 -2.21
CA GLN A 247 -16.10 6.43 -0.91
C GLN A 247 -16.03 4.92 -1.08
N TYR A 248 -15.42 4.24 -0.10
CA TYR A 248 -15.36 2.80 -0.08
C TYR A 248 -16.60 2.22 0.58
N ARG A 249 -17.06 1.07 0.09
CA ARG A 249 -17.97 0.17 0.79
C ARG A 249 -17.31 -1.20 0.87
N TYR A 250 -17.40 -1.83 2.04
CA TYR A 250 -16.82 -3.15 2.24
C TYR A 250 -17.90 -4.14 2.65
N ASN A 251 -18.07 -5.23 1.88
CA ASN A 251 -19.05 -6.29 2.13
C ASN A 251 -20.48 -5.79 2.38
N GLY A 252 -20.94 -4.79 1.61
CA GLY A 252 -22.27 -4.20 1.79
C GLY A 252 -22.43 -3.33 3.05
N GLY A 253 -21.34 -3.07 3.76
CA GLY A 253 -21.28 -2.15 4.89
C GLY A 253 -21.47 -0.68 4.49
N GLY A 254 -21.42 0.19 5.51
CA GLY A 254 -21.54 1.63 5.33
C GLY A 254 -20.37 2.24 4.54
N ALA A 255 -20.60 3.42 3.99
CA ALA A 255 -19.57 4.20 3.33
C ALA A 255 -18.46 4.59 4.31
N SER A 256 -17.20 4.43 3.89
CA SER A 256 -16.02 4.73 4.69
C SER A 256 -14.85 5.20 3.80
N GLN A 257 -13.87 5.86 4.42
CA GLN A 257 -12.56 6.16 3.81
C GLN A 257 -11.49 5.14 4.21
N ILE A 258 -11.81 4.27 5.17
CA ILE A 258 -10.91 3.26 5.75
C ILE A 258 -11.65 1.92 5.75
N TRP A 259 -10.97 0.84 5.41
CA TRP A 259 -11.46 -0.51 5.64
C TRP A 259 -10.34 -1.39 6.20
N LEU A 260 -10.73 -2.48 6.85
CA LEU A 260 -9.82 -3.55 7.24
C LEU A 260 -9.89 -4.64 6.19
N GLY A 261 -8.74 -5.03 5.65
CA GLY A 261 -8.65 -6.10 4.65
C GLY A 261 -9.02 -7.45 5.24
N SER A 262 -9.49 -8.36 4.39
CA SER A 262 -9.79 -9.74 4.77
C SER A 262 -8.53 -10.48 5.19
N GLY A 263 -8.63 -11.24 6.28
CA GLY A 263 -7.56 -12.12 6.77
C GLY A 263 -6.39 -11.39 7.43
N ARG A 264 -6.57 -10.13 7.83
CA ARG A 264 -5.51 -9.29 8.43
C ARG A 264 -6.04 -8.44 9.58
#